data_AF-A0AA90GXX7-F1
#
_entry.id   AF-A0AA90GXX7-F1
#
_cell.length_a   1.000
_cell.length_b   1.000
_cell.length_c   1.000
_cell.angle_alpha   90.00
_cell.angle_beta   90.00
_cell.angle_gamma   90.00
#
_symmetry.space_group_name_H-M   'P 1'
#
loop_
_entity.id
_entity.type
_entity.pdbx_description
1 polymer ?
#
loop_
_entity_poly.entity_id
_entity_poly.type
_entity_poly.pdbx_seq_one_letter_code
_entity_poly.pdbx_strand_id
1 'polypeptide(L)' 'MNSEFVVRVERGHAEPEELAAITAVLMARAAALAAPAPTAEARTVAHWRRLERAAGFYAPHSWQAVA' A
#
# COMPACT_ATOMS: atom_id res chain seq x y z
N MET A 1 6.02 -31.26 -10.50
CA MET A 1 5.69 -30.53 -9.26
C MET A 1 6.36 -29.17 -9.38
N ASN A 2 5.66 -28.14 -9.88
CA ASN A 2 6.24 -26.81 -9.93
C ASN A 2 6.20 -26.24 -8.51
N SER A 3 7.32 -26.34 -7.80
CA SER A 3 7.54 -25.52 -6.61
C SER A 3 7.74 -24.09 -7.08
N GLU A 4 6.64 -23.39 -7.37
CA GLU A 4 6.62 -21.96 -7.58
C GLU A 4 7.09 -21.31 -6.28
N PHE A 5 8.29 -20.76 -6.28
CA PHE A 5 8.81 -20.03 -5.13
C PHE A 5 7.90 -18.82 -4.87
N VAL A 6 7.40 -18.68 -3.63
CA VAL A 6 6.50 -17.58 -3.24
C VAL A 6 7.21 -16.22 -3.37
N VAL A 7 8.52 -16.17 -3.18
CA VAL A 7 9.37 -14.98 -3.32
C VAL A 7 10.74 -15.38 -3.87
N ARG A 8 11.31 -14.58 -4.77
CA ARG A 8 12.67 -14.76 -5.31
C ARG A 8 13.53 -13.53 -5.01
N VAL A 9 14.77 -13.75 -4.59
CA VAL A 9 15.75 -12.68 -4.36
C VAL A 9 16.56 -12.46 -5.64
N GLU A 10 16.41 -11.31 -6.28
CA GLU A 10 17.14 -10.98 -7.52
C GLU A 10 18.57 -10.51 -7.27
N ARG A 11 18.81 -9.85 -6.13
CA ARG A 11 20.11 -9.27 -5.76
C ARG A 11 20.29 -9.29 -4.25
N GLY A 12 21.53 -9.51 -3.82
CA GLY A 12 21.90 -9.61 -2.40
C GLY A 12 21.63 -11.00 -1.81
N HIS A 13 21.83 -11.12 -0.50
CA HIS A 13 21.44 -12.29 0.29
C HIS A 13 20.38 -11.85 1.28
N ALA A 14 19.37 -12.68 1.49
CA ALA A 14 18.40 -12.53 2.55
C ALA A 14 18.57 -13.71 3.49
N GLU A 15 18.67 -13.42 4.78
CA GLU A 15 18.72 -14.47 5.79
C GLU A 15 17.37 -15.22 5.83
N PRO A 16 17.35 -16.49 6.28
CA PRO A 16 16.13 -17.28 6.35
C PRO A 16 14.98 -16.57 7.10
N GLU A 17 15.31 -15.84 8.16
CA GLU A 17 14.37 -15.08 8.98
C GLU A 17 13.73 -13.92 8.22
N GLU A 18 14.50 -13.22 7.38
CA GLU A 18 14.01 -12.12 6.56
C GLU A 18 13.03 -12.62 5.49
N LEU A 19 13.39 -13.74 4.84
CA LEU A 19 12.52 -14.38 3.85
C LEU A 19 11.21 -14.86 4.49
N ALA A 20 11.30 -15.50 5.67
CA ALA A 20 10.14 -15.93 6.44
C ALA A 20 9.23 -14.75 6.83
N ALA A 21 9.80 -13.64 7.26
CA ALA A 21 9.05 -12.43 7.61
C ALA A 21 8.27 -11.88 6.40
N ILE A 22 8.92 -11.78 5.23
CA ILE A 22 8.27 -11.31 4.00
C ILE A 22 7.15 -12.28 3.59
N THR A 23 7.40 -13.59 3.59
CA THR A 23 6.36 -14.59 3.28
C THR A 23 5.17 -14.49 4.25
N ALA A 24 5.42 -14.36 5.56
CA ALA A 24 4.36 -14.23 6.56
C ALA A 24 3.48 -13.00 6.31
N VAL A 25 4.09 -11.84 5.99
CA VAL A 25 3.36 -10.61 5.66
C VAL A 25 2.52 -10.79 4.39
N LEU A 26 3.09 -11.38 3.34
CA LEU A 26 2.36 -11.61 2.08
C LEU A 26 1.16 -12.55 2.28
N MET A 27 1.34 -13.63 3.05
CA MET A 27 0.26 -14.57 3.38
C MET A 27 -0.83 -13.90 4.23
N ALA A 28 -0.46 -13.11 5.25
CA ALA A 28 -1.42 -12.35 6.05
C ALA A 28 -2.22 -11.36 5.20
N ARG A 29 -1.56 -10.67 4.26
CA ARG A 29 -2.19 -9.76 3.30
C ARG A 29 -3.15 -10.50 2.36
N ALA A 30 -2.76 -11.65 1.83
CA ALA A 30 -3.60 -12.46 0.96
C ALA A 30 -4.85 -12.95 1.72
N ALA A 31 -4.69 -13.41 2.96
CA ALA A 31 -5.80 -13.82 3.81
C ALA A 31 -6.76 -12.65 4.11
N ALA A 32 -6.23 -11.45 4.40
CA ALA A 32 -7.04 -10.26 4.63
C ALA A 32 -7.84 -9.81 3.39
N LEU A 33 -7.30 -10.02 2.18
CA LEU A 33 -8.01 -9.74 0.92
C LEU A 33 -9.08 -10.80 0.60
N ALA A 34 -8.90 -12.04 1.06
CA ALA A 34 -9.87 -13.11 0.87
C ALA A 34 -11.08 -13.01 1.81
N ALA A 35 -10.94 -12.31 2.94
CA ALA A 35 -12.06 -12.03 3.82
C ALA A 35 -13.05 -11.05 3.16
N PRO A 36 -14.38 -11.21 3.38
CA PRO A 36 -15.36 -10.23 2.91
C PRO A 36 -14.98 -8.86 3.46
N ALA A 37 -14.80 -7.90 2.56
CA ALA A 37 -14.28 -6.59 2.92
C ALA A 37 -15.20 -5.97 3.99
N PRO A 38 -14.69 -5.59 5.17
CA PRO A 38 -15.42 -4.66 6.01
C PRO A 38 -15.70 -3.41 5.17
N THR A 39 -16.91 -2.84 5.28
CA THR A 39 -17.28 -1.59 4.62
C THR A 39 -16.14 -0.62 4.83
N ALA A 40 -15.37 -0.33 3.77
CA ALA A 40 -14.14 0.41 3.92
C ALA A 40 -14.52 1.79 4.43
N GLU A 41 -14.25 2.09 5.70
CA GLU A 41 -14.20 3.47 6.14
C GLU A 41 -13.24 4.17 5.20
N ALA A 42 -13.71 5.27 4.61
CA ALA A 42 -12.93 6.05 3.67
C ALA A 42 -11.66 6.52 4.38
N ARG A 43 -10.58 5.75 4.24
CA ARG A 43 -9.27 6.16 4.71
C ARG A 43 -8.99 7.49 4.03
N THR A 44 -8.63 8.49 4.81
CA THR A 44 -8.11 9.77 4.33
C THR A 44 -6.76 9.51 3.65
N VAL A 45 -6.83 9.01 2.42
CA VAL A 45 -5.67 8.90 1.55
C VAL A 45 -5.34 10.32 1.11
N ALA A 46 -4.06 10.68 1.16
CA ALA A 46 -3.60 11.87 0.45
C ALA A 46 -3.92 11.65 -1.04
N HIS A 47 -4.97 12.31 -1.52
CA HIS A 47 -5.33 12.23 -2.93
C HIS A 47 -4.15 12.82 -3.70
N TRP A 48 -3.47 11.98 -4.49
CA TRP A 48 -2.54 12.45 -5.50
C TRP A 48 -3.36 13.25 -6.51
N ARG A 49 -3.45 14.56 -6.25
CA ARG A 49 -4.27 15.45 -7.06
C ARG A 49 -3.49 15.87 -8.29
N ARG A 50 -4.22 15.87 -9.39
CA ARG A 50 -3.82 16.47 -10.65
C ARG A 50 -3.87 17.99 -10.50
N LEU A 51 -2.74 18.59 -10.16
CA LEU A 51 -2.62 20.02 -9.87
C LEU A 51 -3.07 20.91 -11.04
N GLU A 52 -3.04 20.40 -12.27
CA GLU A 52 -3.55 21.09 -13.46
C GLU A 52 -5.08 21.29 -13.46
N ARG A 53 -5.83 20.59 -12.60
CA ARG A 53 -7.29 20.71 -12.46
C ARG A 53 -7.74 21.37 -11.15
N ALA A 54 -6.82 21.74 -10.27
CA ALA A 54 -7.13 22.45 -9.04
C ALA A 54 -6.89 23.96 -9.24
N ALA A 55 -7.65 24.81 -8.55
CA ALA A 55 -7.32 26.24 -8.49
C ALA A 55 -5.91 26.38 -7.89
N GLY A 56 -4.97 26.94 -8.67
CA GLY A 56 -3.54 26.95 -8.35
C GLY A 56 -3.15 27.86 -7.17
N PHE A 57 -4.12 28.55 -6.55
CA PHE A 57 -3.86 29.45 -5.44
C PHE A 57 -5.03 29.43 -4.45
N TYR A 58 -4.70 29.12 -3.19
CA TYR A 58 -5.58 29.32 -2.04
C TYR A 58 -4.92 30.33 -1.10
N ALA A 59 -5.74 31.08 -0.36
CA ALA A 59 -5.24 32.10 0.54
C ALA A 59 -4.31 31.47 1.61
N PRO A 60 -3.16 32.09 1.94
CA PRO A 60 -2.16 31.52 2.88
C PRO A 60 -2.72 31.21 4.28
N HIS A 61 -3.87 31.78 4.63
CA HIS A 61 -4.53 31.64 5.92
C HIS A 61 -5.71 30.65 5.89
N SER A 62 -5.94 29.91 4.80
CA SER A 62 -7.00 28.89 4.77
C SER A 62 -6.51 27.57 5.35
N TRP A 63 -7.20 27.06 6.37
CA TRP A 63 -6.97 25.71 6.91
C TRP A 63 -7.80 24.64 6.18
N GLN A 64 -8.63 25.06 5.22
CA GLN A 64 -9.19 24.14 4.25
C GLN A 64 -8.05 23.70 3.32
N ALA A 65 -7.37 22.63 3.71
CA ALA A 65 -6.67 21.81 2.74
C ALA A 65 -7.73 21.32 1.75
N VAL A 66 -7.51 21.62 0.47
CA VAL A 66 -8.34 21.21 -0.67
C VAL A 66 -8.87 19.79 -0.44
N ALA A 67 -10.17 19.54 -0.64
CA ALA A 67 -10.82 18.23 -0.59
C ALA A 67 -10.69 17.45 -1.91
#